data_AF-A0AAD9W6G7-F1
#
_entry.id   AF-A0AAD9W6G7-F1
#
_cell.length_a   1.000
_cell.length_b   1.000
_cell.length_c   1.000
_cell.angle_alpha   90.00
_cell.angle_beta   90.00
_cell.angle_gamma   90.00
#
_symmetry.space_group_name_H-M   'P 1'
#
loop_
_entity.id
_entity.type
_entity.pdbx_description
1 polymer ?
#
loop_
_entity_poly.entity_id
_entity_poly.type
_entity_poly.pdbx_seq_one_letter_code
_entity_poly.pdbx_strand_id
1 'polypeptide(L)'
;MLPSLSLATVSALLPLSVALRTECRSQQHDNSSDFRRDLSLNVPLRLYSVKRPIDGSWQSLSIEFSYMADFFGNLTTPNQLSYNLLENLQNISGSPIIIRAGGSTANVAIFNASQELAVENHWNGSTNTGLEGSRSDQPSLTNIGPAWFEAFLTSPEGTRFIYDLNYRDNSTAGVASTVDVAKRVWDALGPDLLYAFEISNEMERWGGRYRSDEWGPELYTEEYLKYTDLIEEAIWGGSEDGPQAQPMFQMGTFMGSGNRSINQPWNSEVVLGLGINKKQQIRSTSQHDYHGSNCASTKEIATLRQNLLNHTNMANRAYPHQQMAPYVDETHGITYVIGETNSISCQGRDGVSNVFGTALWYLDYTLFIASNISAVGGMYFHMGTPYRYSLWAPYEGATNHSALVRPSYYGAWVLATAIGNGEWPSGHNGTETRAPTIPGSYSPYYSGDGAPKKVVHPLIAEETLTAYALYRTAPLHAIDSVVILNMEPYNSTANYTRPYVKVTLPERIQTPGVVRRLTASGSDVKDFEQTDITFAGRGVSKEGLVVGEEVTETWKPGESVLVGDAEAVLITF
;
A
#
# COMPACT_ATOMS: atom_id res chain seq x y z
N MET A 1 -16.32 -35.95 -76.71
CA MET A 1 -16.27 -34.48 -76.60
C MET A 1 -16.28 -34.13 -75.12
N LEU A 2 -15.17 -33.58 -74.61
CA LEU A 2 -15.14 -32.67 -73.45
C LEU A 2 -15.83 -31.33 -73.85
N PRO A 3 -16.13 -30.36 -72.95
CA PRO A 3 -15.61 -30.14 -71.59
C PRO A 3 -16.70 -29.82 -70.51
N SER A 4 -16.50 -30.14 -69.23
CA SER A 4 -15.82 -29.40 -68.13
C SER A 4 -16.58 -28.21 -67.50
N LEU A 5 -16.89 -28.31 -66.21
CA LEU A 5 -16.70 -27.22 -65.24
C LEU A 5 -16.64 -27.81 -63.83
N SER A 6 -15.44 -27.72 -63.24
CA SER A 6 -15.04 -28.25 -61.95
C SER A 6 -15.29 -27.24 -60.83
N LEU A 7 -15.37 -27.79 -59.61
CA LEU A 7 -15.38 -27.06 -58.34
C LEU A 7 -14.25 -26.01 -58.28
N ALA A 8 -14.60 -24.81 -57.82
CA ALA A 8 -13.64 -23.82 -57.36
C ALA A 8 -13.55 -23.85 -55.83
N THR A 9 -12.43 -24.38 -55.34
CA THR A 9 -11.87 -24.08 -54.03
C THR A 9 -11.45 -22.61 -53.98
N VAL A 10 -11.95 -21.83 -53.02
CA VAL A 10 -11.41 -20.52 -52.70
C VAL A 10 -10.59 -20.65 -51.42
N SER A 11 -9.30 -20.37 -51.58
CA SER A 11 -8.23 -20.40 -50.58
C SER A 11 -8.56 -19.59 -49.33
N ALA A 12 -8.21 -20.18 -48.18
CA ALA A 12 -8.00 -19.45 -46.93
C ALA A 12 -6.88 -18.42 -47.13
N LEU A 13 -7.24 -17.13 -47.02
CA LEU A 13 -6.28 -16.05 -46.81
C LEU A 13 -5.90 -16.04 -45.33
N LEU A 14 -4.71 -16.54 -45.03
CA LEU A 14 -3.98 -16.22 -43.82
C LEU A 14 -3.78 -14.70 -43.76
N PRO A 15 -4.14 -14.00 -42.66
CA PRO A 15 -3.57 -12.69 -42.44
C PRO A 15 -2.09 -12.90 -42.09
N LEU A 16 -1.21 -12.35 -42.92
CA LEU A 16 0.18 -12.11 -42.53
C LEU A 16 0.16 -11.30 -41.24
N SER A 17 0.51 -11.95 -40.13
CA SER A 17 0.94 -11.26 -38.93
C SER A 17 2.24 -10.56 -39.29
N VAL A 18 2.14 -9.25 -39.53
CA VAL A 18 3.31 -8.37 -39.43
C VAL A 18 3.67 -8.38 -37.95
N ALA A 19 4.57 -9.29 -37.58
CA ALA A 19 5.34 -9.17 -36.36
C ALA A 19 6.11 -7.85 -36.47
N LEU A 20 5.54 -6.79 -35.92
CA LEU A 20 6.31 -5.63 -35.49
C LEU A 20 7.27 -6.17 -34.43
N ARG A 21 8.46 -6.55 -34.89
CA ARG A 21 9.64 -6.62 -34.04
C ARG A 21 9.80 -5.21 -33.48
N THR A 22 9.34 -4.99 -32.26
CA THR A 22 9.90 -3.96 -31.41
C THR A 22 11.36 -4.36 -31.20
N GLU A 23 12.22 -3.82 -32.05
CA GLU A 23 13.66 -3.83 -31.80
C GLU A 23 13.86 -3.20 -30.43
N CYS A 24 14.24 -4.03 -29.45
CA CYS A 24 14.77 -3.60 -28.18
C CYS A 24 16.04 -2.81 -28.52
N ARG A 25 15.90 -1.51 -28.66
CA ARG A 25 17.00 -0.61 -28.98
C ARG A 25 17.83 -0.49 -27.71
N SER A 26 18.88 -1.29 -27.60
CA SER A 26 19.99 -1.00 -26.71
C SER A 26 20.56 0.36 -27.14
N GLN A 27 20.12 1.44 -26.50
CA GLN A 27 20.79 2.72 -26.64
C GLN A 27 22.13 2.60 -25.92
N GLN A 28 23.17 2.27 -26.69
CA GLN A 28 24.52 2.71 -26.35
C GLN A 28 24.46 4.24 -26.28
N HIS A 29 24.46 4.78 -25.06
CA HIS A 29 24.47 6.22 -24.79
C HIS A 29 25.83 6.81 -25.18
N ASP A 30 25.99 7.12 -26.47
CA ASP A 30 27.14 7.83 -27.02
C ASP A 30 26.71 9.24 -27.47
N ASN A 31 26.51 10.15 -26.50
CA ASN A 31 26.84 11.58 -26.60
C ASN A 31 26.51 12.33 -25.29
N SER A 32 27.52 12.99 -24.74
CA SER A 32 27.58 13.61 -23.42
C SER A 32 26.91 14.99 -23.30
N SER A 33 25.74 15.22 -23.89
CA SER A 33 25.13 16.58 -23.91
C SER A 33 23.62 16.70 -23.70
N ASP A 34 22.88 15.61 -23.44
CA ASP A 34 21.40 15.67 -23.32
C ASP A 34 20.91 15.50 -21.86
N PHE A 35 21.57 16.19 -20.92
CA PHE A 35 21.12 16.29 -19.53
C PHE A 35 20.97 17.76 -19.14
N ARG A 36 19.86 18.08 -18.46
CA ARG A 36 19.54 19.47 -18.06
C ARG A 36 20.27 19.90 -16.78
N ARG A 37 20.85 18.93 -16.05
CA ARG A 37 21.56 19.16 -14.79
C ARG A 37 22.56 18.05 -14.50
N ASP A 38 23.72 18.43 -13.97
CA ASP A 38 24.71 17.52 -13.37
C ASP A 38 24.72 17.72 -11.85
N LEU A 39 24.64 16.61 -11.10
CA LEU A 39 24.58 16.60 -9.65
C LEU A 39 25.49 15.48 -9.12
N SER A 40 26.19 15.74 -8.01
CA SER A 40 26.90 14.71 -7.25
C SER A 40 26.21 14.50 -5.90
N LEU A 41 25.86 13.26 -5.57
CA LEU A 41 25.28 12.90 -4.29
C LEU A 41 26.36 12.60 -3.26
N ASN A 42 26.17 13.09 -2.04
CA ASN A 42 27.01 12.72 -0.91
C ASN A 42 26.40 11.53 -0.17
N VAL A 43 26.89 10.32 -0.44
CA VAL A 43 26.29 9.09 0.11
C VAL A 43 27.18 8.47 1.18
N PRO A 44 26.81 8.51 2.47
CA PRO A 44 27.56 7.84 3.53
C PRO A 44 27.72 6.34 3.25
N LEU A 45 28.84 5.74 3.66
CA LEU A 45 29.04 4.28 3.54
C LEU A 45 28.35 3.50 4.65
N ARG A 46 28.06 4.19 5.76
CA ARG A 46 27.42 3.64 6.93
C ARG A 46 26.46 4.66 7.54
N LEU A 47 25.40 4.16 8.15
CA LEU A 47 24.44 4.98 8.87
C LEU A 47 24.14 4.39 10.25
N TYR A 48 24.59 5.09 11.29
CA TYR A 48 24.20 4.81 12.67
C TYR A 48 22.99 5.69 13.01
N SER A 49 21.80 5.11 12.95
CA SER A 49 20.54 5.82 13.10
C SER A 49 19.68 5.17 14.18
N VAL A 50 18.95 6.00 14.91
CA VAL A 50 17.92 5.58 15.88
C VAL A 50 16.53 5.45 15.26
N LYS A 51 16.39 5.74 13.95
CA LYS A 51 15.12 5.55 13.23
C LYS A 51 14.74 4.07 13.20
N ARG A 52 13.45 3.78 13.33
CA ARG A 52 12.91 2.44 13.23
C ARG A 52 13.29 1.81 11.87
N PRO A 53 13.92 0.62 11.87
CA PRO A 53 14.17 -0.11 10.64
C PRO A 53 12.88 -0.59 9.99
N ILE A 54 12.88 -0.63 8.66
CA ILE A 54 11.77 -1.10 7.82
C ILE A 54 12.06 -2.49 7.24
N ASP A 55 11.01 -3.27 7.03
CA ASP A 55 10.98 -4.57 6.37
C ASP A 55 9.76 -4.63 5.41
N GLY A 56 9.49 -5.79 4.80
CA GLY A 56 8.37 -5.95 3.87
C GLY A 56 7.00 -5.53 4.40
N SER A 57 6.77 -5.63 5.72
CA SER A 57 5.51 -5.21 6.35
C SER A 57 5.31 -3.68 6.37
N TRP A 58 6.36 -2.90 6.08
CA TRP A 58 6.32 -1.45 5.97
C TRP A 58 5.25 -0.94 4.98
N GLN A 59 5.11 -1.64 3.86
CA GLN A 59 4.13 -1.36 2.80
C GLN A 59 2.91 -2.29 2.91
N SER A 60 2.20 -2.16 4.01
CA SER A 60 0.96 -2.89 4.27
C SER A 60 -0.21 -2.30 3.48
N LEU A 61 -1.36 -2.99 3.49
CA LEU A 61 -2.53 -2.60 2.73
C LEU A 61 -3.71 -2.34 3.66
N SER A 62 -4.55 -1.38 3.30
CA SER A 62 -5.91 -1.28 3.82
C SER A 62 -6.87 -1.57 2.67
N ILE A 63 -7.88 -2.39 2.90
CA ILE A 63 -8.91 -2.71 1.91
C ILE A 63 -10.25 -2.33 2.51
N GLU A 64 -11.03 -1.61 1.72
CA GLU A 64 -12.41 -1.26 2.07
C GLU A 64 -13.19 -2.54 2.38
N PHE A 65 -13.85 -2.55 3.53
CA PHE A 65 -14.44 -3.73 4.14
C PHE A 65 -15.40 -4.42 3.19
N SER A 66 -16.25 -3.69 2.45
CA SER A 66 -17.19 -4.29 1.50
C SER A 66 -16.55 -5.04 0.31
N TYR A 67 -15.23 -4.93 0.13
CA TYR A 67 -14.50 -5.46 -1.03
C TYR A 67 -13.48 -6.55 -0.71
N MET A 68 -13.28 -6.97 0.55
CA MET A 68 -12.29 -8.04 0.81
C MET A 68 -12.60 -9.33 0.02
N ALA A 69 -13.88 -9.70 -0.12
CA ALA A 69 -14.27 -10.88 -0.87
C ALA A 69 -13.93 -10.77 -2.36
N ASP A 70 -13.91 -9.57 -2.94
CA ASP A 70 -13.44 -9.36 -4.31
C ASP A 70 -11.93 -9.65 -4.40
N PHE A 71 -11.16 -9.11 -3.44
CA PHE A 71 -9.71 -9.23 -3.41
C PHE A 71 -9.20 -10.62 -3.06
N PHE A 72 -9.93 -11.41 -2.28
CA PHE A 72 -9.43 -12.69 -1.79
C PHE A 72 -10.27 -13.90 -2.20
N GLY A 73 -11.51 -13.69 -2.65
CA GLY A 73 -12.41 -14.77 -2.99
C GLY A 73 -12.84 -15.57 -1.76
N ASN A 74 -12.89 -16.89 -1.91
CA ASN A 74 -13.24 -17.84 -0.86
C ASN A 74 -12.41 -19.13 -1.00
N LEU A 75 -12.59 -20.11 -0.12
CA LEU A 75 -11.74 -21.33 -0.12
C LEU A 75 -11.90 -22.19 -1.39
N THR A 76 -13.03 -22.09 -2.08
CA THR A 76 -13.29 -22.85 -3.32
C THR A 76 -12.76 -22.11 -4.56
N THR A 77 -12.85 -20.79 -4.55
CA THR A 77 -12.46 -19.91 -5.66
C THR A 77 -11.64 -18.75 -5.10
N PRO A 78 -10.38 -18.98 -4.69
CA PRO A 78 -9.50 -17.93 -4.21
C PRO A 78 -9.13 -16.98 -5.36
N ASN A 79 -8.88 -15.70 -5.04
CA ASN A 79 -8.44 -14.74 -6.05
C ASN A 79 -6.94 -14.92 -6.33
N GLN A 80 -6.62 -15.66 -7.41
CA GLN A 80 -5.24 -15.97 -7.77
C GLN A 80 -4.41 -14.73 -8.13
N LEU A 81 -5.02 -13.70 -8.73
CA LEU A 81 -4.32 -12.46 -9.07
C LEU A 81 -3.79 -11.77 -7.81
N SER A 82 -4.66 -11.50 -6.82
CA SER A 82 -4.24 -10.88 -5.58
C SER A 82 -3.23 -11.75 -4.83
N TYR A 83 -3.42 -13.07 -4.82
CA TYR A 83 -2.46 -14.00 -4.22
C TYR A 83 -1.07 -13.83 -4.85
N ASN A 84 -0.95 -13.89 -6.18
CA ASN A 84 0.32 -13.77 -6.89
C ASN A 84 1.00 -12.42 -6.64
N LEU A 85 0.24 -11.32 -6.67
CA LEU A 85 0.78 -9.98 -6.43
C LEU A 85 1.32 -9.82 -5.01
N LEU A 86 0.60 -10.33 -4.01
CA LEU A 86 1.03 -10.32 -2.62
C LEU A 86 2.24 -11.23 -2.38
N GLU A 87 2.21 -12.44 -2.95
CA GLU A 87 3.30 -13.41 -2.86
C GLU A 87 4.58 -12.86 -3.50
N ASN A 88 4.48 -12.16 -4.65
CA ASN A 88 5.62 -11.47 -5.25
C ASN A 88 6.25 -10.46 -4.26
N LEU A 89 5.45 -9.55 -3.69
CA LEU A 89 5.95 -8.54 -2.75
C LEU A 89 6.59 -9.19 -1.51
N GLN A 90 5.97 -10.23 -0.96
CA GLN A 90 6.50 -10.98 0.18
C GLN A 90 7.82 -11.67 -0.16
N ASN A 91 7.88 -12.38 -1.28
CA ASN A 91 9.06 -13.12 -1.73
C ASN A 91 10.27 -12.21 -1.96
N ILE A 92 10.04 -11.00 -2.48
CA ILE A 92 11.11 -10.04 -2.77
C ILE A 92 11.56 -9.32 -1.48
N SER A 93 10.62 -8.93 -0.62
CA SER A 93 10.91 -8.12 0.57
C SER A 93 11.24 -8.94 1.82
N GLY A 94 11.03 -10.26 1.81
CA GLY A 94 11.38 -11.17 2.90
C GLY A 94 10.42 -11.15 4.10
N SER A 95 9.30 -10.44 4.01
CA SER A 95 8.28 -10.39 5.07
C SER A 95 6.88 -10.31 4.48
N PRO A 96 5.89 -11.01 5.05
CA PRO A 96 4.50 -10.81 4.68
C PRO A 96 4.04 -9.40 5.08
N ILE A 97 3.00 -8.92 4.39
CA ILE A 97 2.32 -7.67 4.71
C ILE A 97 1.21 -7.89 5.75
N ILE A 98 0.74 -6.80 6.34
CA ILE A 98 -0.49 -6.77 7.13
C ILE A 98 -1.61 -6.17 6.27
N ILE A 99 -2.83 -6.70 6.39
CA ILE A 99 -3.99 -6.24 5.63
C ILE A 99 -5.07 -5.75 6.58
N ARG A 100 -5.43 -4.47 6.49
CA ARG A 100 -6.47 -3.85 7.29
C ARG A 100 -7.80 -3.85 6.54
N ALA A 101 -8.73 -4.71 6.95
CA ALA A 101 -10.11 -4.76 6.47
C ALA A 101 -10.94 -3.72 7.23
N GLY A 102 -11.17 -2.56 6.63
CA GLY A 102 -11.79 -1.43 7.32
C GLY A 102 -12.36 -0.40 6.35
N GLY A 103 -12.19 0.89 6.64
CA GLY A 103 -12.77 1.95 5.83
C GLY A 103 -14.23 2.20 6.18
N SER A 104 -14.87 3.11 5.43
CA SER A 104 -16.19 3.62 5.81
C SER A 104 -17.30 2.57 5.80
N THR A 105 -17.16 1.51 5.02
CA THR A 105 -18.15 0.42 4.90
C THR A 105 -18.14 -0.53 6.09
N ALA A 106 -17.06 -0.60 6.87
CA ALA A 106 -17.04 -1.35 8.13
C ALA A 106 -18.06 -0.80 9.13
N ASN A 107 -18.25 0.53 9.16
CA ASN A 107 -19.25 1.21 10.00
C ASN A 107 -20.71 0.85 9.66
N VAL A 108 -20.96 0.16 8.54
CA VAL A 108 -22.30 -0.23 8.09
C VAL A 108 -22.37 -1.71 7.72
N ALA A 109 -21.38 -2.51 8.15
CA ALA A 109 -21.40 -3.94 7.96
C ALA A 109 -22.35 -4.61 8.97
N ILE A 110 -23.28 -5.42 8.48
CA ILE A 110 -24.24 -6.17 9.31
C ILE A 110 -24.07 -7.67 9.05
N PHE A 111 -23.84 -8.44 10.11
CA PHE A 111 -23.76 -9.89 9.99
C PHE A 111 -25.16 -10.53 9.93
N ASN A 112 -25.33 -11.44 8.97
CA ASN A 112 -26.53 -12.24 8.79
C ASN A 112 -26.16 -13.72 8.72
N ALA A 113 -26.43 -14.45 9.81
CA ALA A 113 -26.10 -15.87 9.93
C ALA A 113 -26.79 -16.77 8.88
N SER A 114 -27.92 -16.33 8.33
CA SER A 114 -28.68 -17.06 7.32
C SER A 114 -28.31 -16.68 5.88
N GLN A 115 -27.40 -15.72 5.69
CA GLN A 115 -26.97 -15.30 4.35
C GLN A 115 -25.99 -16.31 3.76
N GLU A 116 -26.31 -16.80 2.56
CA GLU A 116 -25.43 -17.74 1.85
C GLU A 116 -24.21 -17.05 1.23
N LEU A 117 -24.40 -15.84 0.69
CA LEU A 117 -23.32 -15.07 0.08
C LEU A 117 -22.37 -14.50 1.13
N ALA A 118 -21.07 -14.48 0.82
CA ALA A 118 -20.07 -13.84 1.67
C ALA A 118 -20.40 -12.36 1.91
N VAL A 119 -20.76 -11.64 0.85
CA VAL A 119 -21.08 -10.21 0.88
C VAL A 119 -22.31 -9.92 0.01
N GLU A 120 -23.20 -9.09 0.52
CA GLU A 120 -24.28 -8.48 -0.27
C GLU A 120 -24.24 -6.95 -0.06
N ASN A 121 -23.91 -6.24 -1.14
CA ASN A 121 -23.72 -4.79 -1.14
C ASN A 121 -24.96 -4.07 -1.68
N HIS A 122 -25.49 -3.11 -0.91
CA HIS A 122 -26.70 -2.35 -1.24
C HIS A 122 -26.35 -0.92 -1.65
N TRP A 123 -26.96 -0.43 -2.74
CA TRP A 123 -26.59 0.81 -3.42
C TRP A 123 -27.80 1.76 -3.57
N ASN A 124 -28.44 2.11 -2.46
CA ASN A 124 -29.70 2.87 -2.48
C ASN A 124 -29.54 4.40 -2.59
N GLY A 125 -28.34 4.90 -2.94
CA GLY A 125 -28.07 6.31 -3.19
C GLY A 125 -28.15 7.23 -1.97
N SER A 126 -28.42 6.73 -0.76
CA SER A 126 -28.11 7.41 0.48
C SER A 126 -26.96 6.63 1.08
N THR A 127 -25.71 6.99 0.77
CA THR A 127 -24.64 6.40 1.56
C THR A 127 -24.81 6.94 2.97
N ASN A 128 -24.96 5.99 3.88
CA ASN A 128 -24.87 6.22 5.30
C ASN A 128 -23.48 6.79 5.69
N THR A 129 -22.57 7.04 4.74
CA THR A 129 -21.28 7.72 4.88
C THR A 129 -21.31 9.21 4.50
N GLY A 130 -22.48 9.78 4.14
CA GLY A 130 -22.60 11.21 3.81
C GLY A 130 -22.32 11.57 2.34
N LEU A 131 -22.30 10.57 1.45
CA LEU A 131 -22.33 10.74 0.00
C LEU A 131 -23.75 10.43 -0.51
N GLU A 132 -24.53 11.43 -0.91
CA GLU A 132 -25.80 11.21 -1.60
C GLU A 132 -25.56 10.91 -3.09
N GLY A 133 -26.17 9.84 -3.62
CA GLY A 133 -26.22 9.44 -5.03
C GLY A 133 -25.83 7.97 -5.27
N SER A 134 -26.56 7.26 -6.16
CA SER A 134 -26.27 5.89 -6.62
C SER A 134 -25.05 5.78 -7.57
N ARG A 135 -24.08 6.69 -7.39
CA ARG A 135 -22.82 6.78 -8.13
C ARG A 135 -21.62 6.80 -7.19
N SER A 136 -21.80 6.47 -5.92
CA SER A 136 -20.68 6.22 -5.02
C SER A 136 -19.92 4.98 -5.48
N ASP A 137 -18.62 4.98 -5.25
CA ASP A 137 -17.78 3.79 -5.34
C ASP A 137 -17.87 2.93 -4.05
N GLN A 138 -18.79 3.25 -3.14
CA GLN A 138 -19.03 2.54 -1.88
C GLN A 138 -20.52 2.20 -1.68
N PRO A 139 -20.86 0.99 -1.20
CA PRO A 139 -22.23 0.65 -0.84
C PRO A 139 -22.71 1.47 0.37
N SER A 140 -24.03 1.64 0.49
CA SER A 140 -24.66 2.31 1.62
C SER A 140 -24.96 1.39 2.81
N LEU A 141 -24.96 0.09 2.56
CA LEU A 141 -25.11 -0.99 3.53
C LEU A 141 -24.43 -2.22 2.95
N THR A 142 -23.75 -2.98 3.82
CA THR A 142 -23.11 -4.24 3.45
C THR A 142 -23.58 -5.33 4.42
N ASN A 143 -24.22 -6.37 3.91
CA ASN A 143 -24.50 -7.55 4.70
C ASN A 143 -23.39 -8.58 4.49
N ILE A 144 -22.89 -9.18 5.58
CA ILE A 144 -21.91 -10.27 5.54
C ILE A 144 -22.51 -11.57 6.06
N GLY A 145 -22.22 -12.67 5.38
CA GLY A 145 -22.63 -14.03 5.78
C GLY A 145 -21.46 -14.85 6.33
N PRO A 146 -21.67 -16.09 6.79
CA PRO A 146 -20.60 -16.94 7.30
C PRO A 146 -19.43 -17.15 6.33
N ALA A 147 -19.70 -17.22 5.02
CA ALA A 147 -18.67 -17.37 3.99
C ALA A 147 -17.72 -16.15 3.87
N TRP A 148 -18.05 -15.02 4.50
CA TRP A 148 -17.18 -13.84 4.57
C TRP A 148 -15.80 -14.14 5.14
N PHE A 149 -15.75 -14.97 6.19
CA PHE A 149 -14.51 -15.25 6.90
C PHE A 149 -13.50 -16.04 6.06
N GLU A 150 -13.96 -16.74 5.01
CA GLU A 150 -13.09 -17.48 4.10
C GLU A 150 -12.11 -16.58 3.34
N ALA A 151 -12.49 -15.32 3.06
CA ALA A 151 -11.61 -14.35 2.38
C ALA A 151 -10.31 -14.07 3.15
N PHE A 152 -10.30 -14.29 4.47
CA PHE A 152 -9.12 -14.09 5.32
C PHE A 152 -8.21 -15.31 5.37
N LEU A 153 -8.62 -16.42 4.75
CA LEU A 153 -7.92 -17.71 4.78
C LEU A 153 -7.26 -18.05 3.43
N THR A 154 -7.35 -17.18 2.44
CA THR A 154 -6.85 -17.40 1.06
C THR A 154 -5.64 -16.52 0.71
N SER A 155 -5.13 -15.73 1.65
CA SER A 155 -3.92 -14.92 1.45
C SER A 155 -2.63 -15.76 1.56
N PRO A 156 -1.50 -15.26 1.02
CA PRO A 156 -0.21 -15.91 1.22
C PRO A 156 0.14 -16.12 2.70
N GLU A 157 0.88 -17.20 2.98
CA GLU A 157 1.26 -17.60 4.33
C GLU A 157 1.93 -16.46 5.12
N GLY A 158 1.52 -16.30 6.38
CA GLY A 158 2.04 -15.27 7.28
C GLY A 158 1.38 -13.90 7.13
N THR A 159 0.49 -13.71 6.14
CA THR A 159 -0.35 -12.51 6.06
C THR A 159 -1.25 -12.44 7.30
N ARG A 160 -1.25 -11.28 7.98
CA ARG A 160 -2.11 -11.02 9.15
C ARG A 160 -3.10 -9.91 8.87
N PHE A 161 -4.19 -9.89 9.61
CA PHE A 161 -5.32 -9.01 9.36
C PHE A 161 -5.63 -8.10 10.55
N ILE A 162 -5.88 -6.83 10.24
CA ILE A 162 -6.60 -5.93 11.15
C ILE A 162 -8.05 -5.94 10.71
N TYR A 163 -8.98 -6.19 11.64
CA TYR A 163 -10.40 -6.31 11.36
C TYR A 163 -11.19 -5.19 12.03
N ASP A 164 -11.84 -4.34 11.24
CA ASP A 164 -12.68 -3.26 11.77
C ASP A 164 -14.09 -3.77 12.10
N LEU A 165 -14.54 -3.45 13.31
CA LEU A 165 -15.85 -3.82 13.83
C LEU A 165 -16.85 -2.68 13.66
N ASN A 166 -18.06 -3.01 13.23
CA ASN A 166 -19.14 -2.03 13.16
C ASN A 166 -19.49 -1.53 14.56
N TYR A 167 -19.12 -0.28 14.83
CA TYR A 167 -19.36 0.43 16.07
C TYR A 167 -20.51 1.43 15.97
N ARG A 168 -21.07 1.64 14.78
CA ARG A 168 -22.01 2.73 14.55
C ARG A 168 -23.36 2.51 15.22
N ASP A 169 -23.92 1.31 15.17
CA ASP A 169 -25.16 0.97 15.87
C ASP A 169 -24.87 0.75 17.36
N ASN A 170 -25.08 1.77 18.18
CA ASN A 170 -24.88 1.70 19.63
C ASN A 170 -26.14 1.30 20.41
N SER A 171 -27.17 0.80 19.74
CA SER A 171 -28.31 0.16 20.42
C SER A 171 -27.85 -1.12 21.15
N THR A 172 -28.64 -1.60 22.10
CA THR A 172 -28.35 -2.88 22.78
C THR A 172 -28.19 -4.03 21.78
N ALA A 173 -28.98 -4.05 20.71
CA ALA A 173 -28.89 -5.07 19.66
C ALA A 173 -27.64 -4.90 18.80
N GLY A 174 -27.30 -3.65 18.43
CA GLY A 174 -26.09 -3.33 17.68
C GLY A 174 -24.83 -3.74 18.44
N VAL A 175 -24.71 -3.34 19.71
CA VAL A 175 -23.60 -3.73 20.60
C VAL A 175 -23.47 -5.26 20.68
N ALA A 176 -24.59 -5.97 20.89
CA ALA A 176 -24.58 -7.43 20.96
C ALA A 176 -24.12 -8.06 19.64
N SER A 177 -24.55 -7.50 18.51
CA SER A 177 -24.12 -7.92 17.17
C SER A 177 -22.62 -7.70 16.96
N THR A 178 -22.08 -6.53 17.33
CA THR A 178 -20.64 -6.22 17.24
C THR A 178 -19.80 -7.21 18.03
N VAL A 179 -20.23 -7.54 19.25
CA VAL A 179 -19.54 -8.50 20.13
C VAL A 179 -19.62 -9.93 19.57
N ASP A 180 -20.79 -10.37 19.06
CA ASP A 180 -20.94 -11.67 18.38
C ASP A 180 -20.02 -11.78 17.16
N VAL A 181 -19.93 -10.72 16.33
CA VAL A 181 -19.02 -10.69 15.18
C VAL A 181 -17.56 -10.75 15.63
N ALA A 182 -17.17 -10.00 16.66
CA ALA A 182 -15.80 -10.06 17.18
C ALA A 182 -15.42 -11.48 17.63
N LYS A 183 -16.34 -12.18 18.32
CA LYS A 183 -16.12 -13.58 18.70
C LYS A 183 -15.97 -14.50 17.49
N ARG A 184 -16.79 -14.33 16.45
CA ARG A 184 -16.69 -15.12 15.20
C ARG A 184 -15.37 -14.89 14.48
N VAL A 185 -14.90 -13.64 14.42
CA VAL A 185 -13.59 -13.31 13.84
C VAL A 185 -12.48 -14.00 14.62
N TRP A 186 -12.51 -13.93 15.95
CA TRP A 186 -11.54 -14.65 16.78
C TRP A 186 -11.56 -16.16 16.53
N ASP A 187 -12.74 -16.77 16.47
CA ASP A 187 -12.88 -18.21 16.23
C ASP A 187 -12.40 -18.63 14.83
N ALA A 188 -12.55 -17.77 13.83
CA ALA A 188 -12.12 -18.04 12.46
C ALA A 188 -10.63 -17.81 12.24
N LEU A 189 -10.07 -16.74 12.81
CA LEU A 189 -8.71 -16.27 12.49
C LEU A 189 -7.68 -16.65 13.55
N GLY A 190 -8.09 -16.69 14.82
CA GLY A 190 -7.21 -16.93 15.95
C GLY A 190 -6.07 -15.89 16.08
N PRO A 191 -5.12 -16.11 17.01
CA PRO A 191 -4.02 -15.18 17.27
C PRO A 191 -2.98 -15.12 16.13
N ASP A 192 -2.94 -16.14 15.27
CA ASP A 192 -1.96 -16.24 14.18
C ASP A 192 -2.33 -15.31 13.02
N LEU A 193 -3.60 -15.31 12.59
CA LEU A 193 -4.06 -14.46 11.48
C LEU A 193 -4.58 -13.11 11.96
N LEU A 194 -5.20 -13.01 13.14
CA LEU A 194 -5.67 -11.72 13.65
C LEU A 194 -4.49 -10.92 14.25
N TYR A 195 -4.21 -9.77 13.68
CA TYR A 195 -3.24 -8.80 14.22
C TYR A 195 -3.89 -7.93 15.30
N ALA A 196 -5.04 -7.33 14.98
CA ALA A 196 -5.81 -6.49 15.89
C ALA A 196 -7.26 -6.31 15.42
N PHE A 197 -8.15 -5.96 16.33
CA PHE A 197 -9.44 -5.34 16.03
C PHE A 197 -9.31 -3.82 15.94
N GLU A 198 -10.00 -3.21 15.00
CA GLU A 198 -10.40 -1.80 15.07
C GLU A 198 -11.84 -1.71 15.54
N ILE A 199 -12.19 -0.60 16.17
CA ILE A 199 -13.56 -0.30 16.58
C ILE A 199 -13.91 1.00 15.89
N SER A 200 -14.57 0.89 14.73
CA SER A 200 -14.97 2.00 13.84
C SER A 200 -13.88 2.55 12.94
N ASN A 201 -14.34 3.31 11.95
CA ASN A 201 -13.55 4.15 11.04
C ASN A 201 -14.07 5.60 11.02
N GLU A 202 -13.20 6.60 11.16
CA GLU A 202 -13.48 8.03 10.90
C GLU A 202 -14.80 8.56 11.49
N MET A 203 -14.88 8.47 12.82
CA MET A 203 -16.08 8.74 13.61
C MET A 203 -16.25 10.21 14.03
N GLU A 204 -15.37 11.11 13.62
CA GLU A 204 -15.27 12.49 14.14
C GLU A 204 -16.55 13.31 13.93
N ARG A 205 -17.31 12.98 12.88
CA ARG A 205 -18.50 13.72 12.45
C ARG A 205 -19.82 13.04 12.83
N TRP A 206 -19.80 12.17 13.83
CA TRP A 206 -20.98 11.40 14.23
C TRP A 206 -21.92 12.11 15.20
N GLY A 207 -21.47 13.18 15.85
CA GLY A 207 -22.30 13.98 16.76
C GLY A 207 -23.55 14.51 16.08
N GLY A 208 -24.70 14.37 16.75
CA GLY A 208 -26.02 14.76 16.23
C GLY A 208 -26.54 13.89 15.07
N ARG A 209 -25.79 12.87 14.63
CA ARG A 209 -26.15 11.98 13.53
C ARG A 209 -26.30 10.52 13.96
N TYR A 210 -25.26 9.97 14.58
CA TYR A 210 -25.18 8.57 15.05
C TYR A 210 -24.86 8.47 16.54
N ARG A 211 -24.44 9.58 17.11
CA ARG A 211 -24.18 9.78 18.53
C ARG A 211 -24.87 11.07 18.97
N SER A 212 -24.89 11.32 20.27
CA SER A 212 -25.45 12.55 20.81
C SER A 212 -24.64 13.78 20.39
N ASP A 213 -25.15 14.98 20.62
CA ASP A 213 -24.46 16.22 20.26
C ASP A 213 -23.16 16.43 21.06
N GLU A 214 -23.02 15.76 22.20
CA GLU A 214 -21.82 15.76 23.05
C GLU A 214 -20.70 14.85 22.52
N TRP A 215 -20.86 14.24 21.33
CA TRP A 215 -19.85 13.38 20.75
C TRP A 215 -18.50 14.11 20.57
N GLY A 216 -17.48 13.57 21.23
CA GLY A 216 -16.13 14.09 21.24
C GLY A 216 -15.13 13.01 21.69
N PRO A 217 -13.82 13.30 21.69
CA PRO A 217 -12.78 12.34 22.07
C PRO A 217 -12.99 11.72 23.46
N GLU A 218 -13.57 12.46 24.41
CA GLU A 218 -13.91 11.98 25.75
C GLU A 218 -14.94 10.86 25.71
N LEU A 219 -16.11 11.12 25.10
CA LEU A 219 -17.18 10.12 24.99
C LEU A 219 -16.75 8.93 24.13
N TYR A 220 -15.98 9.17 23.07
CA TYR A 220 -15.38 8.09 22.28
C TYR A 220 -14.45 7.22 23.13
N THR A 221 -13.57 7.83 23.94
CA THR A 221 -12.65 7.08 24.80
C THR A 221 -13.40 6.23 25.83
N GLU A 222 -14.48 6.76 26.42
CA GLU A 222 -15.34 6.04 27.35
C GLU A 222 -16.04 4.85 26.69
N GLU A 223 -16.66 5.07 25.53
CA GLU A 223 -17.35 4.00 24.79
C GLU A 223 -16.35 2.96 24.25
N TYR A 224 -15.18 3.37 23.75
CA TYR A 224 -14.15 2.45 23.27
C TYR A 224 -13.73 1.47 24.37
N LEU A 225 -13.44 1.98 25.56
CA LEU A 225 -13.07 1.16 26.72
C LEU A 225 -14.18 0.19 27.17
N LYS A 226 -15.45 0.53 26.91
CA LYS A 226 -16.59 -0.36 27.17
C LYS A 226 -16.67 -1.46 26.12
N TYR A 227 -16.47 -1.14 24.85
CA TYR A 227 -16.50 -2.13 23.78
C TYR A 227 -15.33 -3.11 23.89
N THR A 228 -14.12 -2.65 24.22
CA THR A 228 -12.98 -3.55 24.42
C THR A 228 -13.25 -4.56 25.54
N ASP A 229 -13.86 -4.15 26.66
CA ASP A 229 -14.25 -5.07 27.74
C ASP A 229 -15.26 -6.13 27.27
N LEU A 230 -16.30 -5.71 26.54
CA LEU A 230 -17.33 -6.63 26.06
C LEU A 230 -16.77 -7.64 25.05
N ILE A 231 -15.85 -7.20 24.19
CA ILE A 231 -15.19 -8.05 23.20
C ILE A 231 -14.25 -9.04 23.89
N GLU A 232 -13.40 -8.59 24.81
CA GLU A 232 -12.51 -9.46 25.56
C GLU A 232 -13.27 -10.47 26.42
N GLU A 233 -14.36 -10.06 27.08
CA GLU A 233 -15.22 -10.96 27.86
C GLU A 233 -15.86 -12.03 26.96
N ALA A 234 -16.35 -11.66 25.78
CA ALA A 234 -16.92 -12.63 24.85
C ALA A 234 -15.89 -13.64 24.32
N ILE A 235 -14.64 -13.22 24.19
CA ILE A 235 -13.55 -14.06 23.68
C ILE A 235 -12.92 -14.92 24.79
N TRP A 236 -12.69 -14.37 25.99
CA TRP A 236 -11.90 -14.99 27.06
C TRP A 236 -12.60 -15.13 28.41
N GLY A 237 -13.77 -14.52 28.63
CA GLY A 237 -14.45 -14.50 29.95
C GLY A 237 -14.76 -15.89 30.54
N GLY A 238 -14.74 -16.93 29.71
CA GLY A 238 -14.88 -18.33 30.12
C GLY A 238 -13.69 -19.23 29.81
N SER A 239 -12.54 -18.70 29.38
CA SER A 239 -11.35 -19.52 29.06
C SER A 239 -10.59 -19.92 30.33
N GLU A 240 -10.23 -21.21 30.45
CA GLU A 240 -9.32 -21.68 31.51
C GLU A 240 -7.90 -21.10 31.33
N ASP A 241 -7.54 -20.73 30.10
CA ASP A 241 -6.26 -20.09 29.75
C ASP A 241 -6.18 -18.61 30.16
N GLY A 242 -7.29 -18.02 30.60
CA GLY A 242 -7.40 -16.59 30.92
C GLY A 242 -7.27 -15.68 29.68
N PRO A 243 -7.29 -14.35 29.88
CA PRO A 243 -6.99 -13.40 28.81
C PRO A 243 -5.57 -13.66 28.29
N GLN A 244 -5.42 -13.77 26.97
CA GLN A 244 -4.07 -13.80 26.40
C GLN A 244 -3.41 -12.45 26.66
N ALA A 245 -2.17 -12.47 27.17
CA ALA A 245 -1.44 -11.27 27.62
C ALA A 245 -1.02 -10.31 26.48
N GLN A 246 -1.66 -10.37 25.32
CA GLN A 246 -1.29 -9.61 24.13
C GLN A 246 -2.36 -8.56 23.83
N PRO A 247 -1.97 -7.28 23.68
CA PRO A 247 -2.87 -6.24 23.19
C PRO A 247 -3.47 -6.62 21.84
N MET A 248 -4.80 -6.54 21.71
CA MET A 248 -5.53 -6.95 20.50
C MET A 248 -6.21 -5.82 19.75
N PHE A 249 -6.04 -4.57 20.17
CA PHE A 249 -6.78 -3.46 19.56
C PHE A 249 -5.85 -2.47 18.86
N GLN A 250 -6.25 -2.04 17.67
CA GLN A 250 -5.73 -0.85 17.02
C GLN A 250 -6.74 0.28 17.25
N MET A 251 -6.28 1.37 17.86
CA MET A 251 -7.12 2.54 18.12
C MET A 251 -6.82 3.66 17.13
N GLY A 252 -7.67 4.69 17.10
CA GLY A 252 -7.32 5.97 16.50
C GLY A 252 -7.47 6.03 14.97
N THR A 253 -8.43 5.30 14.41
CA THR A 253 -8.83 5.30 12.99
C THR A 253 -9.42 6.64 12.52
N PHE A 254 -8.68 7.72 12.77
CA PHE A 254 -9.09 9.10 12.61
C PHE A 254 -8.67 9.66 11.25
N MET A 255 -9.51 10.51 10.68
CA MET A 255 -9.24 11.37 9.54
C MET A 255 -8.01 12.25 9.78
N GLY A 256 -7.14 12.30 8.78
CA GLY A 256 -6.09 13.32 8.72
C GLY A 256 -6.66 14.71 8.51
N SER A 257 -5.90 15.74 8.88
CA SER A 257 -6.28 17.14 8.64
C SER A 257 -6.26 17.53 7.15
N GLY A 258 -5.58 16.73 6.32
CA GLY A 258 -5.36 17.01 4.91
C GLY A 258 -4.48 18.25 4.65
N ASN A 259 -3.70 18.69 5.64
CA ASN A 259 -2.74 19.79 5.48
C ASN A 259 -1.62 19.71 6.55
N ARG A 260 -0.78 20.74 6.62
CA ARG A 260 0.33 20.84 7.58
C ARG A 260 -0.16 21.20 9.02
N SER A 261 -1.10 20.43 9.56
CA SER A 261 -1.63 20.58 10.94
C SER A 261 -2.15 19.26 11.49
N ILE A 262 -2.21 19.11 12.82
CA ILE A 262 -2.87 17.95 13.45
C ILE A 262 -4.38 18.20 13.48
N ASN A 263 -5.19 17.16 13.20
CA ASN A 263 -6.63 17.25 13.30
C ASN A 263 -7.04 17.38 14.78
N GLN A 264 -7.61 18.52 15.18
CA GLN A 264 -8.03 18.77 16.56
C GLN A 264 -9.56 18.83 16.66
N PRO A 265 -10.17 18.24 17.71
CA PRO A 265 -9.53 17.52 18.81
C PRO A 265 -9.28 16.02 18.53
N TRP A 266 -9.59 15.53 17.32
CA TRP A 266 -9.55 14.12 16.96
C TRP A 266 -8.19 13.67 16.44
N ASN A 267 -7.34 13.19 17.36
CA ASN A 267 -6.03 12.63 17.06
C ASN A 267 -5.56 11.68 18.17
N SER A 268 -4.51 10.91 17.85
CA SER A 268 -3.91 9.94 18.78
C SER A 268 -3.42 10.57 20.09
N GLU A 269 -2.86 11.77 20.08
CA GLU A 269 -2.33 12.42 21.30
C GLU A 269 -3.45 12.68 22.31
N VAL A 270 -4.58 13.21 21.85
CA VAL A 270 -5.73 13.54 22.69
C VAL A 270 -6.33 12.29 23.33
N VAL A 271 -6.66 11.26 22.56
CA VAL A 271 -7.32 10.06 23.12
C VAL A 271 -6.39 9.24 24.02
N LEU A 272 -5.07 9.26 23.76
CA LEU A 272 -4.10 8.68 24.68
C LEU A 272 -4.03 9.46 25.99
N GLY A 273 -4.03 10.80 25.93
CA GLY A 273 -4.10 11.67 27.10
C GLY A 273 -5.38 11.47 27.94
N LEU A 274 -6.48 11.09 27.28
CA LEU A 274 -7.75 10.73 27.93
C LEU A 274 -7.76 9.30 28.52
N GLY A 275 -6.69 8.53 28.31
CA GLY A 275 -6.52 7.22 28.92
C GLY A 275 -7.18 6.07 28.15
N ILE A 276 -7.31 6.17 26.82
CA ILE A 276 -7.84 5.06 25.99
C ILE A 276 -7.04 3.76 26.14
N ASN A 277 -5.74 3.84 26.47
CA ASN A 277 -4.90 2.67 26.75
C ASN A 277 -4.67 2.40 28.26
N LYS A 278 -5.52 2.89 29.16
CA LYS A 278 -5.33 2.68 30.62
C LYS A 278 -5.38 1.20 31.05
N LYS A 279 -5.93 0.33 30.20
CA LYS A 279 -6.02 -1.12 30.39
C LYS A 279 -4.91 -1.90 29.66
N GLN A 280 -4.01 -1.21 28.95
CA GLN A 280 -2.93 -1.82 28.16
C GLN A 280 -3.41 -2.78 27.06
N GLN A 281 -4.59 -2.52 26.49
CA GLN A 281 -5.23 -3.35 25.45
C GLN A 281 -4.84 -2.92 24.02
N ILE A 282 -4.20 -1.76 23.85
CA ILE A 282 -3.85 -1.20 22.54
C ILE A 282 -2.50 -1.74 22.05
N ARG A 283 -2.53 -2.39 20.89
CA ARG A 283 -1.36 -2.90 20.15
C ARG A 283 -0.70 -1.82 19.31
N SER A 284 -1.51 -1.02 18.62
CA SER A 284 -1.05 0.04 17.73
C SER A 284 -2.04 1.20 17.69
N THR A 285 -1.56 2.37 17.29
CA THR A 285 -2.39 3.53 16.96
C THR A 285 -2.42 3.68 15.45
N SER A 286 -3.59 3.96 14.90
CA SER A 286 -3.79 4.33 13.52
C SER A 286 -3.89 5.85 13.41
N GLN A 287 -3.70 6.36 12.21
CA GLN A 287 -4.10 7.69 11.78
C GLN A 287 -4.18 7.64 10.26
N HIS A 288 -5.22 8.24 9.68
CA HIS A 288 -5.38 8.27 8.23
C HIS A 288 -4.80 9.56 7.64
N ASP A 289 -4.35 9.52 6.40
CA ASP A 289 -3.99 10.73 5.66
C ASP A 289 -3.99 10.52 4.14
N TYR A 290 -4.20 11.60 3.38
CA TYR A 290 -4.20 11.58 1.91
C TYR A 290 -3.55 12.86 1.35
N HIS A 291 -3.00 12.79 0.14
CA HIS A 291 -2.22 13.89 -0.48
C HIS A 291 -3.06 14.86 -1.32
N GLY A 292 -4.39 14.74 -1.22
CA GLY A 292 -5.38 15.61 -1.82
C GLY A 292 -6.77 15.05 -1.60
N SER A 293 -7.78 15.69 -2.20
CA SER A 293 -9.18 15.27 -2.06
C SER A 293 -9.89 15.24 -3.41
N ASN A 294 -10.72 14.23 -3.63
CA ASN A 294 -11.67 14.13 -4.74
C ASN A 294 -13.13 14.10 -4.26
N CYS A 295 -13.37 14.40 -2.98
CA CYS A 295 -14.69 14.41 -2.39
C CYS A 295 -15.59 15.49 -3.00
N ALA A 296 -16.90 15.29 -3.00
CA ALA A 296 -17.87 16.23 -3.60
C ALA A 296 -17.76 17.66 -3.02
N SER A 297 -17.34 17.81 -1.77
CA SER A 297 -17.14 19.09 -1.10
C SER A 297 -15.79 19.77 -1.42
N THR A 298 -14.94 19.15 -2.22
CA THR A 298 -13.58 19.64 -2.47
C THR A 298 -13.61 20.89 -3.35
N LYS A 299 -12.90 21.95 -2.92
CA LYS A 299 -12.76 23.19 -3.68
C LYS A 299 -11.53 23.21 -4.59
N GLU A 300 -10.45 22.58 -4.16
CA GLU A 300 -9.19 22.51 -4.91
C GLU A 300 -9.08 21.18 -5.65
N ILE A 301 -9.05 21.25 -6.97
CA ILE A 301 -8.96 20.07 -7.82
C ILE A 301 -7.54 19.53 -7.76
N ALA A 302 -7.38 18.31 -7.25
CA ALA A 302 -6.09 17.65 -7.22
C ALA A 302 -5.53 17.43 -8.64
N THR A 303 -4.22 17.65 -8.82
CA THR A 303 -3.51 17.41 -10.07
C THR A 303 -2.28 16.54 -9.82
N LEU A 304 -1.85 15.80 -10.85
CA LEU A 304 -0.67 14.95 -10.75
C LEU A 304 0.56 15.75 -10.32
N ARG A 305 0.82 16.90 -10.97
CA ARG A 305 1.98 17.75 -10.67
C ARG A 305 1.95 18.33 -9.27
N GLN A 306 0.84 18.94 -8.85
CA GLN A 306 0.82 19.67 -7.58
C GLN A 306 0.74 18.73 -6.38
N ASN A 307 0.01 17.62 -6.50
CA ASN A 307 -0.27 16.76 -5.35
C ASN A 307 0.73 15.61 -5.21
N LEU A 308 1.13 14.97 -6.32
CA LEU A 308 1.86 13.71 -6.27
C LEU A 308 3.31 13.84 -6.76
N LEU A 309 3.56 14.63 -7.82
CA LEU A 309 4.91 14.92 -8.33
C LEU A 309 5.46 16.23 -7.74
N ASN A 310 5.27 16.40 -6.43
CA ASN A 310 5.73 17.55 -5.66
C ASN A 310 6.11 17.10 -4.25
N HIS A 311 7.42 16.95 -4.03
CA HIS A 311 7.99 16.56 -2.74
C HIS A 311 7.61 17.51 -1.61
N THR A 312 7.51 18.81 -1.89
CA THR A 312 7.10 19.82 -0.89
C THR A 312 5.67 19.56 -0.41
N ASN A 313 4.75 19.20 -1.30
CA ASN A 313 3.39 18.82 -0.90
C ASN A 313 3.42 17.57 -0.04
N MET A 314 4.16 16.53 -0.43
CA MET A 314 4.31 15.31 0.36
C MET A 314 4.89 15.60 1.76
N ALA A 315 5.96 16.39 1.86
CA ALA A 315 6.54 16.77 3.15
C ALA A 315 5.55 17.56 4.03
N ASN A 316 4.70 18.40 3.45
CA ASN A 316 3.64 19.11 4.16
C ASN A 316 2.56 18.15 4.69
N ARG A 317 2.20 17.12 3.92
CA ARG A 317 1.23 16.09 4.31
C ARG A 317 1.77 15.17 5.40
N ALA A 318 3.07 14.88 5.39
CA ALA A 318 3.74 14.10 6.42
C ALA A 318 3.85 14.79 7.80
N TYR A 319 3.66 16.12 7.86
CA TYR A 319 3.85 16.91 9.09
C TYR A 319 3.08 16.42 10.32
N PRO A 320 1.78 16.06 10.24
CA PRO A 320 1.04 15.62 11.42
C PRO A 320 1.66 14.34 12.01
N HIS A 321 2.12 13.43 11.16
CA HIS A 321 2.80 12.20 11.58
C HIS A 321 4.17 12.46 12.20
N GLN A 322 4.90 13.49 11.72
CA GLN A 322 6.17 13.92 12.31
C GLN A 322 6.00 14.40 13.75
N GLN A 323 4.83 14.96 14.09
CA GLN A 323 4.54 15.42 15.45
C GLN A 323 4.01 14.27 16.33
N MET A 324 3.03 13.52 15.84
CA MET A 324 2.32 12.54 16.66
C MET A 324 3.11 11.25 16.88
N ALA A 325 3.79 10.70 15.87
CA ALA A 325 4.39 9.38 15.99
C ALA A 325 5.47 9.30 17.09
N PRO A 326 6.40 10.28 17.23
CA PRO A 326 7.36 10.28 18.34
C PRO A 326 6.68 10.42 19.71
N TYR A 327 5.63 11.24 19.84
CA TYR A 327 4.89 11.37 21.10
C TYR A 327 4.29 10.03 21.53
N VAL A 328 3.63 9.32 20.60
CA VAL A 328 3.00 8.02 20.88
C VAL A 328 4.04 6.98 21.30
N ASP A 329 5.15 6.89 20.58
CA ASP A 329 6.22 5.94 20.86
C ASP A 329 6.94 6.24 22.20
N GLU A 330 7.39 7.48 22.41
CA GLU A 330 8.20 7.85 23.58
C GLU A 330 7.37 7.93 24.88
N THR A 331 6.11 8.37 24.79
CA THR A 331 5.26 8.59 25.98
C THR A 331 4.46 7.34 26.36
N HIS A 332 4.04 6.55 25.38
CA HIS A 332 3.14 5.42 25.60
C HIS A 332 3.74 4.06 25.23
N GLY A 333 4.85 4.01 24.48
CA GLY A 333 5.46 2.75 24.03
C GLY A 333 4.58 1.95 23.07
N ILE A 334 3.68 2.62 22.34
CA ILE A 334 2.73 2.00 21.40
C ILE A 334 3.22 2.27 19.97
N THR A 335 3.08 1.29 19.08
CA THR A 335 3.43 1.50 17.67
C THR A 335 2.43 2.42 17.00
N TYR A 336 2.91 3.51 16.39
CA TYR A 336 2.11 4.39 15.54
C TYR A 336 2.15 3.91 14.08
N VAL A 337 1.00 3.77 13.41
CA VAL A 337 0.89 3.45 11.99
C VAL A 337 0.08 4.48 11.23
N ILE A 338 0.37 4.63 9.94
CA ILE A 338 -0.52 5.33 9.02
C ILE A 338 -1.49 4.27 8.46
N GLY A 339 -2.58 4.00 9.20
CA GLY A 339 -3.43 2.83 9.02
C GLY A 339 -4.44 2.90 7.87
N GLU A 340 -4.60 4.07 7.25
CA GLU A 340 -5.27 4.22 5.97
C GLU A 340 -4.66 5.42 5.23
N THR A 341 -4.06 5.19 4.06
CA THR A 341 -3.50 6.28 3.26
C THR A 341 -3.54 5.97 1.78
N ASN A 342 -3.62 7.00 0.94
CA ASN A 342 -3.30 6.89 -0.48
C ASN A 342 -3.10 8.29 -1.11
N SER A 343 -3.03 8.33 -2.44
CA SER A 343 -2.82 9.54 -3.23
C SER A 343 -3.90 10.61 -2.98
N ILE A 344 -5.12 10.42 -3.48
CA ILE A 344 -6.20 11.42 -3.38
C ILE A 344 -7.40 10.77 -2.68
N SER A 345 -7.92 11.39 -1.61
CA SER A 345 -9.06 10.84 -0.87
C SER A 345 -10.34 10.81 -1.71
N CYS A 346 -11.37 10.10 -1.22
CA CYS A 346 -12.59 9.80 -1.97
C CYS A 346 -12.28 9.03 -3.26
N GLN A 347 -11.73 7.83 -3.06
CA GLN A 347 -11.52 6.77 -4.07
C GLN A 347 -10.53 7.10 -5.19
N GLY A 348 -9.78 8.19 -5.05
CA GLY A 348 -8.78 8.61 -6.02
C GLY A 348 -9.37 9.40 -7.17
N ARG A 349 -8.50 10.10 -7.89
CA ARG A 349 -8.88 10.94 -9.02
C ARG A 349 -8.34 10.35 -10.32
N ASP A 350 -9.21 10.18 -11.31
CA ASP A 350 -8.82 9.69 -12.62
C ASP A 350 -7.81 10.62 -13.31
N GLY A 351 -6.77 10.06 -13.92
CA GLY A 351 -5.65 10.80 -14.52
C GLY A 351 -4.64 11.35 -13.50
N VAL A 352 -4.84 11.09 -12.21
CA VAL A 352 -3.95 11.51 -11.12
C VAL A 352 -3.54 10.33 -10.26
N SER A 353 -4.51 9.56 -9.75
CA SER A 353 -4.31 8.43 -8.85
C SER A 353 -3.97 7.10 -9.54
N ASN A 354 -4.19 7.01 -10.85
CA ASN A 354 -4.14 5.79 -11.64
C ASN A 354 -3.23 5.90 -12.87
N VAL A 355 -2.16 6.69 -12.75
CA VAL A 355 -1.17 6.93 -13.81
C VAL A 355 0.25 6.69 -13.30
N PHE A 356 1.22 6.48 -14.19
CA PHE A 356 2.61 6.14 -13.83
C PHE A 356 3.26 7.07 -12.80
N GLY A 357 2.94 8.36 -12.80
CA GLY A 357 3.43 9.29 -11.78
C GLY A 357 3.09 8.87 -10.33
N THR A 358 2.05 8.05 -10.12
CA THR A 358 1.77 7.49 -8.79
C THR A 358 2.75 6.44 -8.32
N ALA A 359 3.44 5.74 -9.23
CA ALA A 359 4.52 4.82 -8.87
C ALA A 359 5.71 5.59 -8.26
N LEU A 360 6.04 6.75 -8.84
CA LEU A 360 7.10 7.63 -8.34
C LEU A 360 6.70 8.28 -7.00
N TRP A 361 5.46 8.77 -6.90
CA TRP A 361 4.92 9.30 -5.65
C TRP A 361 4.89 8.24 -4.54
N TYR A 362 4.51 7.00 -4.85
CA TYR A 362 4.49 5.90 -3.88
C TYR A 362 5.89 5.69 -3.26
N LEU A 363 6.92 5.66 -4.10
CA LEU A 363 8.31 5.55 -3.66
C LEU A 363 8.75 6.76 -2.83
N ASP A 364 8.48 7.99 -3.30
CA ASP A 364 8.85 9.19 -2.56
C ASP A 364 8.17 9.24 -1.19
N TYR A 365 6.87 8.96 -1.12
CA TYR A 365 6.10 8.99 0.11
C TYR A 365 6.59 7.94 1.13
N THR A 366 6.72 6.68 0.71
CA THR A 366 7.17 5.60 1.61
C THR A 366 8.60 5.79 2.12
N LEU A 367 9.52 6.22 1.25
CA LEU A 367 10.91 6.47 1.62
C LEU A 367 11.06 7.76 2.44
N PHE A 368 10.26 8.79 2.17
CA PHE A 368 10.26 9.99 2.99
C PHE A 368 9.79 9.72 4.41
N ILE A 369 8.68 9.01 4.59
CA ILE A 369 8.17 8.68 5.93
C ILE A 369 9.22 7.86 6.69
N ALA A 370 9.77 6.80 6.08
CA ALA A 370 10.81 5.96 6.70
C ALA A 370 12.08 6.75 7.04
N SER A 371 12.41 7.78 6.24
CA SER A 371 13.64 8.54 6.42
C SER A 371 13.49 9.76 7.32
N ASN A 372 12.29 10.31 7.53
CA ASN A 372 12.09 11.53 8.31
C ASN A 372 11.25 11.35 9.56
N ILE A 373 10.62 10.20 9.77
CA ILE A 373 9.77 9.94 10.93
C ILE A 373 10.23 8.64 11.61
N SER A 374 10.95 8.79 12.72
CA SER A 374 11.63 7.67 13.40
C SER A 374 10.70 6.62 14.00
N ALA A 375 9.44 6.96 14.26
CA ALA A 375 8.53 6.17 15.11
C ALA A 375 7.35 5.53 14.36
N VAL A 376 7.15 5.84 13.07
CA VAL A 376 6.11 5.16 12.28
C VAL A 376 6.51 3.70 12.11
N GLY A 377 5.58 2.79 12.38
CA GLY A 377 5.79 1.34 12.32
C GLY A 377 5.27 0.65 11.06
N GLY A 378 4.45 1.33 10.26
CA GLY A 378 3.91 0.80 9.01
C GLY A 378 2.96 1.79 8.32
N MET A 379 2.76 1.58 7.03
CA MET A 379 1.86 2.36 6.18
C MET A 379 0.89 1.41 5.47
N TYR A 380 -0.40 1.75 5.48
CA TYR A 380 -1.47 0.89 5.00
C TYR A 380 -2.17 1.56 3.83
N PHE A 381 -1.80 1.17 2.61
CA PHE A 381 -2.32 1.78 1.40
C PHE A 381 -3.75 1.34 1.13
N HIS A 382 -4.69 2.28 1.17
CA HIS A 382 -6.12 1.99 1.04
C HIS A 382 -6.49 1.57 -0.38
N MET A 383 -7.39 0.60 -0.50
CA MET A 383 -7.76 -0.07 -1.73
C MET A 383 -9.24 -0.41 -1.72
N GLY A 384 -9.83 -0.42 -2.91
CA GLY A 384 -11.17 -0.91 -3.16
C GLY A 384 -11.30 -1.28 -4.62
N THR A 385 -12.27 -2.13 -4.95
CA THR A 385 -12.44 -2.67 -6.31
C THR A 385 -12.51 -1.56 -7.37
N PRO A 386 -13.40 -0.54 -7.24
CA PRO A 386 -13.48 0.55 -8.22
C PRO A 386 -12.50 1.71 -7.96
N TYR A 387 -11.71 1.69 -6.88
CA TYR A 387 -10.95 2.90 -6.48
C TYR A 387 -9.80 3.11 -7.43
N ARG A 388 -9.54 4.35 -7.85
CA ARG A 388 -8.51 4.66 -8.85
C ARG A 388 -7.11 4.44 -8.28
N TYR A 389 -6.93 4.62 -6.98
CA TYR A 389 -5.63 4.56 -6.32
C TYR A 389 -5.17 3.16 -5.88
N SER A 390 -6.02 2.12 -5.98
CA SER A 390 -5.64 0.79 -5.50
C SER A 390 -4.47 0.25 -6.34
N LEU A 391 -3.57 -0.52 -5.74
CA LEU A 391 -2.42 -1.07 -6.44
C LEU A 391 -2.83 -2.05 -7.56
N TRP A 392 -3.97 -2.72 -7.45
CA TRP A 392 -4.59 -3.48 -8.52
C TRP A 392 -6.11 -3.47 -8.37
N ALA A 393 -6.82 -3.80 -9.45
CA ALA A 393 -8.21 -4.24 -9.39
C ALA A 393 -8.24 -5.78 -9.26
N PRO A 394 -9.16 -6.36 -8.48
CA PRO A 394 -9.18 -7.79 -8.21
C PRO A 394 -9.62 -8.65 -9.39
N TYR A 395 -10.27 -8.05 -10.40
CA TYR A 395 -10.69 -8.71 -11.63
C TYR A 395 -10.88 -7.68 -12.76
N GLU A 396 -10.97 -8.17 -14.00
CA GLU A 396 -11.28 -7.33 -15.14
C GLU A 396 -12.77 -6.94 -15.14
N GLY A 397 -13.07 -5.64 -15.11
CA GLY A 397 -14.43 -5.14 -14.98
C GLY A 397 -14.63 -3.75 -15.57
N ALA A 398 -15.89 -3.38 -15.81
CA ALA A 398 -16.26 -2.09 -16.41
C ALA A 398 -15.88 -0.86 -15.56
N THR A 399 -15.60 -1.08 -14.27
CA THR A 399 -15.13 -0.07 -13.31
C THR A 399 -13.61 0.02 -13.23
N ASN A 400 -12.87 -0.67 -14.12
CA ASN A 400 -11.42 -0.54 -14.15
C ASN A 400 -11.04 0.77 -14.83
N HIS A 401 -10.49 1.69 -14.03
CA HIS A 401 -10.12 3.03 -14.49
C HIS A 401 -8.71 3.10 -15.12
N SER A 402 -7.97 1.99 -15.12
CA SER A 402 -6.60 1.82 -15.66
C SER A 402 -6.33 0.33 -15.90
N ALA A 403 -5.05 -0.03 -16.08
CA ALA A 403 -4.52 -1.38 -15.95
C ALA A 403 -5.14 -2.18 -14.79
N LEU A 404 -5.19 -3.52 -14.93
CA LEU A 404 -5.59 -4.41 -13.85
C LEU A 404 -4.57 -4.36 -12.70
N VAL A 405 -3.28 -4.53 -13.01
CA VAL A 405 -2.15 -4.20 -12.13
C VAL A 405 -1.81 -2.73 -12.33
N ARG A 406 -2.13 -1.89 -11.34
CA ARG A 406 -2.08 -0.43 -11.50
C ARG A 406 -0.66 0.12 -11.36
N PRO A 407 -0.41 1.33 -11.88
CA PRO A 407 0.93 1.91 -11.85
C PRO A 407 1.58 1.96 -10.46
N SER A 408 0.82 2.24 -9.40
CA SER A 408 1.34 2.27 -8.02
C SER A 408 1.91 0.93 -7.54
N TYR A 409 1.46 -0.22 -8.06
CA TYR A 409 2.04 -1.52 -7.75
C TYR A 409 3.52 -1.60 -8.15
N TYR A 410 3.91 -0.98 -9.26
CA TYR A 410 5.31 -0.95 -9.67
C TYR A 410 6.19 -0.13 -8.70
N GLY A 411 5.63 0.90 -8.06
CA GLY A 411 6.29 1.59 -6.95
C GLY A 411 6.49 0.68 -5.74
N ALA A 412 5.47 -0.09 -5.37
CA ALA A 412 5.55 -1.10 -4.29
C ALA A 412 6.56 -2.22 -4.62
N TRP A 413 6.67 -2.62 -5.88
CA TRP A 413 7.65 -3.62 -6.32
C TRP A 413 9.09 -3.09 -6.24
N VAL A 414 9.35 -1.85 -6.67
CA VAL A 414 10.67 -1.22 -6.49
C VAL A 414 11.02 -1.12 -5.01
N LEU A 415 10.06 -0.71 -4.16
CA LEU A 415 10.26 -0.64 -2.72
C LEU A 415 10.57 -2.01 -2.12
N ALA A 416 9.82 -3.04 -2.49
CA ALA A 416 10.08 -4.43 -2.07
C ALA A 416 11.51 -4.85 -2.44
N THR A 417 11.95 -4.52 -3.66
CA THR A 417 13.29 -4.84 -4.16
C THR A 417 14.39 -4.10 -3.39
N ALA A 418 14.16 -2.84 -3.03
CA ALA A 418 15.10 -2.02 -2.26
C ALA A 418 15.18 -2.44 -0.78
N ILE A 419 14.05 -2.87 -0.19
CA ILE A 419 13.98 -3.40 1.18
C ILE A 419 14.56 -4.81 1.24
N GLY A 420 14.33 -5.62 0.22
CA GLY A 420 14.97 -6.92 0.04
C GLY A 420 16.47 -6.80 -0.23
N ASN A 421 17.11 -7.92 -0.55
CA ASN A 421 18.52 -7.93 -0.98
C ASN A 421 18.67 -7.72 -2.50
N GLY A 422 17.64 -7.20 -3.19
CA GLY A 422 17.69 -6.93 -4.63
C GLY A 422 17.67 -8.16 -5.53
N GLU A 423 17.40 -9.35 -4.98
CA GLU A 423 17.34 -10.62 -5.71
C GLU A 423 15.90 -11.08 -5.85
N TRP A 424 15.50 -11.43 -7.07
CA TRP A 424 14.31 -12.24 -7.30
C TRP A 424 14.66 -13.69 -6.92
N PRO A 425 13.85 -14.41 -6.12
CA PRO A 425 14.14 -15.80 -5.79
C PRO A 425 14.33 -16.60 -7.09
N SER A 426 15.51 -17.18 -7.26
CA SER A 426 15.84 -17.95 -8.46
C SER A 426 15.09 -19.28 -8.41
N GLY A 427 13.88 -19.32 -8.98
CA GLY A 427 13.16 -20.55 -9.29
C GLY A 427 11.72 -20.61 -8.76
N HIS A 428 10.76 -20.42 -9.66
CA HIS A 428 9.41 -20.99 -9.52
C HIS A 428 9.40 -22.49 -9.91
N ASN A 429 10.40 -23.26 -9.50
CA ASN A 429 10.34 -24.71 -9.51
C ASN A 429 10.27 -25.13 -8.04
N GLY A 430 9.10 -25.63 -7.63
CA GLY A 430 8.77 -25.85 -6.24
C GLY A 430 9.79 -26.67 -5.44
N THR A 431 9.63 -26.58 -4.12
CA THR A 431 10.17 -27.48 -3.08
C THR A 431 11.51 -27.15 -2.43
N GLU A 432 11.92 -25.89 -2.33
CA GLU A 432 12.83 -25.49 -1.25
C GLU A 432 12.09 -24.66 -0.20
N THR A 433 11.52 -25.37 0.77
CA THR A 433 11.08 -24.80 2.05
C THR A 433 12.32 -24.28 2.77
N ARG A 434 12.61 -22.99 2.63
CA ARG A 434 13.49 -22.30 3.59
C ARG A 434 12.81 -22.43 4.95
N ALA A 435 13.46 -23.12 5.88
CA ALA A 435 12.87 -23.47 7.17
C ALA A 435 12.28 -22.22 7.83
N PRO A 436 11.01 -22.26 8.30
CA PRO A 436 10.42 -21.13 9.00
C PRO A 436 11.26 -20.84 10.24
N THR A 437 11.87 -19.66 10.26
CA THR A 437 12.26 -19.00 11.51
C THR A 437 10.99 -18.91 12.35
N ILE A 438 11.03 -19.51 13.53
CA ILE A 438 9.94 -19.62 14.51
C ILE A 438 9.06 -18.35 14.47
N PRO A 439 7.75 -18.47 14.14
CA PRO A 439 6.82 -17.37 14.28
C PRO A 439 6.85 -16.88 15.73
N GLY A 440 7.22 -15.62 15.95
CA GLY A 440 7.10 -14.97 17.27
C GLY A 440 8.36 -14.35 17.88
N SER A 441 9.55 -14.53 17.30
CA SER A 441 10.73 -13.76 17.73
C SER A 441 10.86 -12.47 16.92
N TYR A 442 10.21 -11.38 17.35
CA TYR A 442 10.47 -10.06 16.77
C TYR A 442 11.97 -9.75 16.85
N SER A 443 12.61 -9.60 15.68
CA SER A 443 13.98 -9.14 15.60
C SER A 443 13.99 -7.66 15.22
N PRO A 444 14.60 -6.77 16.01
CA PRO A 444 14.77 -5.37 15.62
C PRO A 444 15.79 -5.23 14.47
N TYR A 445 16.60 -6.26 14.21
CA TYR A 445 17.66 -6.24 13.22
C TYR A 445 17.33 -7.00 11.94
N TYR A 446 16.48 -8.03 12.00
CA TYR A 446 16.25 -8.93 10.87
C TYR A 446 14.76 -9.05 10.52
N SER A 447 14.44 -9.15 9.23
CA SER A 447 13.12 -9.49 8.70
C SER A 447 12.78 -10.97 8.95
N GLY A 448 11.53 -11.35 8.64
CA GLY A 448 11.02 -12.70 8.88
C GLY A 448 11.83 -13.81 8.21
N ASP A 449 12.43 -13.54 7.04
CA ASP A 449 13.32 -14.43 6.30
C ASP A 449 14.79 -14.41 6.76
N GLY A 450 15.11 -13.65 7.80
CA GLY A 450 16.46 -13.47 8.34
C GLY A 450 17.33 -12.47 7.58
N ALA A 451 16.82 -11.75 6.57
CA ALA A 451 17.56 -10.64 5.95
C ALA A 451 17.64 -9.45 6.91
N PRO A 452 18.69 -8.61 6.86
CA PRO A 452 18.76 -7.42 7.69
C PRO A 452 17.70 -6.40 7.27
N LYS A 453 16.95 -5.86 8.25
CA LYS A 453 16.06 -4.72 8.02
C LYS A 453 16.85 -3.52 7.48
N LYS A 454 16.15 -2.55 6.90
CA LYS A 454 16.79 -1.36 6.30
C LYS A 454 16.47 -0.10 7.09
N VAL A 455 17.41 0.84 7.12
CA VAL A 455 17.17 2.21 7.57
C VAL A 455 17.35 3.15 6.40
N VAL A 456 16.45 4.12 6.25
CA VAL A 456 16.44 5.06 5.13
C VAL A 456 17.05 6.41 5.52
N HIS A 457 17.85 6.98 4.63
CA HIS A 457 18.45 8.31 4.76
C HIS A 457 18.19 9.15 3.51
N PRO A 458 17.67 10.37 3.64
CA PRO A 458 17.49 11.24 2.48
C PRO A 458 18.86 11.80 2.06
N LEU A 459 19.14 11.77 0.76
CA LEU A 459 20.36 12.30 0.14
C LEU A 459 20.11 13.67 -0.51
N ILE A 460 18.93 13.81 -1.12
CA ILE A 460 18.42 15.05 -1.70
C ILE A 460 16.89 15.02 -1.62
N ALA A 461 16.29 16.19 -1.39
CA ALA A 461 14.87 16.37 -1.13
C ALA A 461 14.40 17.69 -1.80
N GLU A 462 14.51 17.76 -3.12
CA GLU A 462 13.99 18.88 -3.90
C GLU A 462 12.58 18.59 -4.40
N GLU A 463 11.88 19.61 -4.91
CA GLU A 463 10.47 19.50 -5.30
C GLU A 463 10.18 18.36 -6.28
N THR A 464 11.05 18.15 -7.27
CA THR A 464 10.88 17.12 -8.31
C THR A 464 12.07 16.17 -8.42
N LEU A 465 13.09 16.28 -7.55
CA LEU A 465 14.25 15.38 -7.54
C LEU A 465 14.57 14.95 -6.11
N THR A 466 14.36 13.68 -5.83
CA THR A 466 14.64 13.10 -4.51
C THR A 466 15.54 11.90 -4.65
N ALA A 467 16.35 11.64 -3.63
CA ALA A 467 17.12 10.41 -3.57
C ALA A 467 17.28 9.95 -2.12
N TYR A 468 17.25 8.65 -1.92
CA TYR A 468 17.30 8.00 -0.62
C TYR A 468 18.35 6.89 -0.66
N ALA A 469 19.15 6.78 0.39
CA ALA A 469 20.02 5.63 0.62
C ALA A 469 19.40 4.71 1.67
N LEU A 470 19.42 3.41 1.40
CA LEU A 470 19.02 2.37 2.33
C LEU A 470 20.28 1.68 2.88
N TYR A 471 20.27 1.43 4.18
CA TYR A 471 21.39 0.83 4.92
C TYR A 471 20.90 -0.40 5.66
N ARG A 472 21.66 -1.50 5.58
CA ARG A 472 21.40 -2.70 6.38
C ARG A 472 21.54 -2.38 7.87
N THR A 473 20.67 -2.90 8.71
CA THR A 473 20.84 -2.85 10.18
C THR A 473 22.00 -3.70 10.68
N ALA A 474 22.34 -4.79 9.96
CA ALA A 474 23.43 -5.70 10.31
C ALA A 474 23.93 -6.52 9.09
N PRO A 475 25.17 -7.04 9.12
CA PRO A 475 26.27 -6.52 9.91
C PRO A 475 26.74 -5.16 9.35
N LEU A 476 27.32 -4.31 10.22
CA LEU A 476 28.09 -3.11 9.85
C LEU A 476 27.34 -1.83 9.41
N HIS A 477 26.02 -1.76 9.50
CA HIS A 477 25.26 -0.54 9.15
C HIS A 477 25.54 -0.02 7.73
N ALA A 478 25.94 -0.92 6.83
CA ALA A 478 26.51 -0.59 5.54
C ALA A 478 25.43 -0.16 4.55
N ILE A 479 25.82 0.73 3.63
CA ILE A 479 24.99 1.05 2.47
C ILE A 479 24.64 -0.22 1.72
N ASP A 480 23.40 -0.26 1.24
CA ASP A 480 22.83 -1.40 0.54
C ASP A 480 22.30 -0.98 -0.82
N SER A 481 21.53 0.10 -0.86
CA SER A 481 21.00 0.61 -2.11
C SER A 481 20.77 2.12 -2.09
N VAL A 482 20.66 2.70 -3.28
CA VAL A 482 20.26 4.09 -3.52
C VAL A 482 19.08 4.09 -4.48
N VAL A 483 18.02 4.80 -4.11
CA VAL A 483 16.85 5.09 -4.95
C VAL A 483 16.91 6.55 -5.36
N ILE A 484 16.84 6.85 -6.66
CA ILE A 484 16.79 8.21 -7.22
C ILE A 484 15.47 8.36 -7.97
N LEU A 485 14.73 9.41 -7.67
CA LEU A 485 13.41 9.70 -8.23
C LEU A 485 13.46 11.05 -8.94
N ASN A 486 13.25 11.05 -10.25
CA ASN A 486 13.01 12.28 -11.01
C ASN A 486 11.51 12.37 -11.30
N MET A 487 10.84 13.14 -10.44
CA MET A 487 9.41 13.40 -10.48
C MET A 487 9.07 14.61 -11.38
N GLU A 488 10.00 15.13 -12.16
CA GLU A 488 9.63 16.12 -13.18
C GLU A 488 8.65 15.48 -14.17
N PRO A 489 7.48 16.09 -14.45
CA PRO A 489 6.53 15.50 -15.37
C PRO A 489 7.09 15.40 -16.78
N TYR A 490 6.99 14.22 -17.35
CA TYR A 490 7.10 13.97 -18.78
C TYR A 490 5.83 13.25 -19.22
N ASN A 491 5.16 13.73 -20.27
CA ASN A 491 3.93 13.10 -20.75
C ASN A 491 4.22 12.19 -21.93
N SER A 492 3.47 11.09 -22.04
CA SER A 492 3.53 10.12 -23.14
C SER A 492 3.29 10.76 -24.52
N THR A 493 2.62 11.90 -24.55
CA THR A 493 2.32 12.69 -25.74
C THR A 493 3.32 13.82 -26.01
N ALA A 494 4.39 13.93 -25.22
CA ALA A 494 5.42 14.95 -25.42
C ALA A 494 6.07 14.82 -26.80
N ASN A 495 6.24 15.96 -27.48
CA ASN A 495 6.83 16.05 -28.83
C ASN A 495 8.33 16.41 -28.80
N TYR A 496 8.98 16.25 -27.65
CA TYR A 496 10.40 16.52 -27.43
C TYR A 496 11.06 15.34 -26.73
N THR A 497 12.38 15.21 -26.90
CA THR A 497 13.18 14.16 -26.25
C THR A 497 13.08 14.29 -24.74
N ARG A 498 12.85 13.17 -24.05
CA ARG A 498 12.83 13.12 -22.59
C ARG A 498 14.12 13.69 -22.01
N PRO A 499 14.08 14.75 -21.19
CA PRO A 499 15.27 15.29 -20.54
C PRO A 499 15.76 14.34 -19.45
N TYR A 500 17.06 14.44 -19.14
CA TYR A 500 17.70 13.66 -18.07
C TYR A 500 18.39 14.56 -17.04
N VAL A 501 18.47 14.07 -15.81
CA VAL A 501 19.42 14.56 -14.81
C VAL A 501 20.56 13.56 -14.71
N LYS A 502 21.80 14.05 -14.76
CA LYS A 502 23.00 13.25 -14.54
C LYS A 502 23.33 13.26 -13.05
N VAL A 503 23.36 12.08 -12.44
CA VAL A 503 23.58 11.91 -11.00
C VAL A 503 24.83 11.07 -10.76
N THR A 504 25.83 11.67 -10.13
CA THR A 504 27.10 11.03 -9.79
C THR A 504 27.09 10.54 -8.35
N LEU A 505 27.41 9.26 -8.16
CA LEU A 505 27.61 8.67 -6.83
C LEU A 505 29.10 8.69 -6.46
N PRO A 506 29.46 8.74 -5.15
CA PRO A 506 30.84 8.96 -4.75
C PRO A 506 31.71 7.71 -4.94
N GLU A 507 32.94 7.89 -5.42
CA GLU A 507 33.95 6.83 -5.65
C GLU A 507 34.25 5.97 -4.41
N ARG A 508 33.99 6.49 -3.21
CA ARG A 508 34.17 5.73 -1.96
C ARG A 508 33.24 4.52 -1.83
N ILE A 509 32.14 4.46 -2.59
CA ILE A 509 31.36 3.22 -2.73
C ILE A 509 32.13 2.33 -3.69
N GLN A 510 32.96 1.45 -3.14
CA GLN A 510 33.89 0.63 -3.91
C GLN A 510 33.24 -0.60 -4.57
N THR A 511 32.07 -1.00 -4.08
CA THR A 511 31.33 -2.13 -4.66
C THR A 511 30.59 -1.68 -5.93
N PRO A 512 30.79 -2.34 -7.07
CA PRO A 512 29.98 -2.10 -8.26
C PRO A 512 28.50 -2.30 -7.95
N GLY A 513 27.65 -1.45 -8.53
CA GLY A 513 26.20 -1.49 -8.32
C GLY A 513 25.47 -2.08 -9.51
N VAL A 514 24.32 -2.70 -9.25
CA VAL A 514 23.35 -3.10 -10.28
C VAL A 514 22.26 -2.04 -10.37
N VAL A 515 22.11 -1.46 -11.55
CA VAL A 515 21.14 -0.39 -11.83
C VAL A 515 19.89 -0.99 -12.46
N ARG A 516 18.73 -0.69 -11.86
CA ARG A 516 17.40 -1.06 -12.34
C ARG A 516 16.54 0.19 -12.51
N ARG A 517 15.84 0.28 -13.63
CA ARG A 517 15.00 1.44 -13.97
C ARG A 517 13.53 1.11 -13.84
N LEU A 518 12.78 1.97 -13.16
CA LEU A 518 11.33 2.01 -13.24
C LEU A 518 10.94 3.14 -14.19
N THR A 519 10.35 2.78 -15.33
CA THR A 519 10.08 3.72 -16.42
C THR A 519 8.79 3.37 -17.16
N ALA A 520 8.27 4.35 -17.90
CA ALA A 520 7.11 4.26 -18.78
C ALA A 520 7.19 5.37 -19.83
N SER A 521 6.36 5.34 -20.87
CA SER A 521 6.34 6.38 -21.92
C SER A 521 6.02 7.79 -21.39
N GLY A 522 5.36 7.91 -20.25
CA GLY A 522 5.17 9.17 -19.52
C GLY A 522 4.51 9.00 -18.16
N SER A 523 4.53 10.04 -17.34
CA SER A 523 3.90 10.13 -16.02
C SER A 523 2.37 10.04 -16.05
N ASP A 524 1.75 10.29 -17.19
CA ASP A 524 0.30 10.27 -17.42
C ASP A 524 -0.23 8.90 -17.90
N VAL A 525 0.64 7.90 -18.04
CA VAL A 525 0.31 6.57 -18.56
C VAL A 525 -0.56 5.78 -17.57
N LYS A 526 -1.72 5.30 -18.04
CA LYS A 526 -2.61 4.37 -17.30
C LYS A 526 -2.32 2.88 -17.52
N ASP A 527 -1.59 2.57 -18.59
CA ASP A 527 -1.15 1.23 -18.99
C ASP A 527 -2.23 0.13 -19.08
N PHE A 528 -3.39 0.42 -19.69
CA PHE A 528 -4.50 -0.56 -19.79
C PHE A 528 -4.09 -1.94 -20.33
N GLU A 529 -3.16 -1.99 -21.28
CA GLU A 529 -2.67 -3.22 -21.89
C GLU A 529 -1.54 -3.90 -21.09
N GLN A 530 -1.01 -3.26 -20.04
CA GLN A 530 0.13 -3.73 -19.23
C GLN A 530 1.39 -4.02 -20.06
N THR A 531 1.74 -3.07 -20.93
CA THR A 531 2.88 -3.19 -21.85
C THR A 531 3.86 -2.03 -21.77
N ASP A 532 3.49 -0.94 -21.09
CA ASP A 532 4.29 0.30 -21.09
C ASP A 532 5.14 0.42 -19.83
N ILE A 533 4.56 0.19 -18.64
CA ILE A 533 5.29 0.36 -17.39
C ILE A 533 6.19 -0.84 -17.15
N THR A 534 7.48 -0.60 -16.92
CA THR A 534 8.44 -1.65 -16.64
C THR A 534 9.35 -1.31 -15.46
N PHE A 535 9.76 -2.34 -14.73
CA PHE A 535 10.86 -2.28 -13.78
C PHE A 535 11.97 -3.25 -14.20
N ALA A 536 13.16 -2.72 -14.47
CA ALA A 536 14.29 -3.47 -15.05
C ALA A 536 13.87 -4.23 -16.32
N GLY A 537 13.10 -3.59 -17.21
CA GLY A 537 12.62 -4.20 -18.46
C GLY A 537 11.49 -5.22 -18.30
N ARG A 538 11.05 -5.53 -17.08
CA ARG A 538 9.99 -6.49 -16.78
C ARG A 538 8.66 -5.80 -16.47
N GLY A 539 7.57 -6.41 -16.93
CA GLY A 539 6.20 -6.01 -16.64
C GLY A 539 5.51 -7.00 -15.69
N VAL A 540 4.21 -6.80 -15.46
CA VAL A 540 3.36 -7.73 -14.72
C VAL A 540 2.18 -8.14 -15.59
N SER A 541 1.89 -9.44 -15.68
CA SER A 541 0.77 -9.96 -16.46
C SER A 541 -0.58 -9.71 -15.77
N LYS A 542 -1.70 -9.97 -16.47
CA LYS A 542 -3.05 -9.85 -15.89
C LYS A 542 -3.32 -10.89 -14.78
N GLU A 543 -2.51 -11.93 -14.71
CA GLU A 543 -2.52 -12.96 -13.67
C GLU A 543 -1.63 -12.58 -12.48
N GLY A 544 -0.97 -11.42 -12.51
CA GLY A 544 -0.10 -10.97 -11.43
C GLY A 544 1.29 -11.60 -11.45
N LEU A 545 1.71 -12.19 -12.57
CA LEU A 545 3.04 -12.78 -12.73
C LEU A 545 4.02 -11.76 -13.30
N VAL A 546 5.25 -11.75 -12.80
CA VAL A 546 6.32 -10.95 -13.41
C VAL A 546 6.76 -11.58 -14.74
N VAL A 547 6.78 -10.76 -15.79
CA VAL A 547 7.04 -11.20 -17.17
C VAL A 547 8.10 -10.34 -17.86
N GLY A 548 8.78 -10.94 -18.84
CA GLY A 548 9.88 -10.31 -19.57
C GLY A 548 11.26 -10.67 -19.01
N GLU A 549 12.30 -10.25 -19.71
CA GLU A 549 13.69 -10.46 -19.33
C GLU A 549 14.17 -9.30 -18.45
N GLU A 550 14.95 -9.61 -17.42
CA GLU A 550 15.56 -8.58 -16.58
C GLU A 550 16.67 -7.85 -17.36
N VAL A 551 16.56 -6.52 -17.42
CA VAL A 551 17.53 -5.63 -18.04
C VAL A 551 18.14 -4.73 -16.97
N THR A 552 19.44 -4.87 -16.76
CA THR A 552 20.22 -4.12 -15.75
C THR A 552 21.42 -3.43 -16.38
N GLU A 553 21.83 -2.30 -15.80
CA GLU A 553 23.14 -1.68 -16.09
C GLU A 553 24.11 -1.91 -14.93
N THR A 554 25.41 -1.83 -15.18
CA THR A 554 26.44 -1.85 -14.14
C THR A 554 26.88 -0.43 -13.84
N TRP A 555 26.77 -0.02 -12.59
CA TRP A 555 27.40 1.20 -12.07
C TRP A 555 28.78 0.87 -11.49
N LYS A 556 29.82 1.60 -11.87
CA LYS A 556 31.15 1.48 -11.25
C LYS A 556 31.46 2.65 -10.32
N PRO A 557 32.37 2.46 -9.35
CA PRO A 557 32.76 3.51 -8.41
C PRO A 557 33.05 4.86 -9.08
N GLY A 558 32.31 5.90 -8.68
CA GLY A 558 32.47 7.27 -9.18
C GLY A 558 31.75 7.59 -10.49
N GLU A 559 31.09 6.61 -11.12
CA GLU A 559 30.32 6.85 -12.35
C GLU A 559 29.01 7.62 -12.09
N SER A 560 28.48 8.19 -13.15
CA SER A 560 27.16 8.84 -13.16
C SER A 560 26.10 7.93 -13.76
N VAL A 561 24.87 8.07 -13.30
CA VAL A 561 23.68 7.49 -13.94
C VAL A 561 22.79 8.64 -14.44
N LEU A 562 22.26 8.50 -15.65
CA LEU A 562 21.23 9.40 -16.17
C LEU A 562 19.86 8.95 -15.64
N VAL A 563 19.06 9.88 -15.14
CA VAL A 563 17.70 9.64 -14.64
C VAL A 563 16.74 10.54 -15.42
N GLY A 564 15.89 9.94 -16.25
CA GLY A 564 14.95 10.64 -17.10
C GLY A 564 13.87 11.36 -16.31
N ASP A 565 13.30 12.43 -16.83
CA ASP A 565 12.07 13.01 -16.28
C ASP A 565 10.97 11.93 -16.28
N ALA A 566 10.19 11.84 -15.19
CA ALA A 566 9.29 10.72 -14.89
C ALA A 566 9.99 9.36 -14.97
N GLU A 567 11.02 9.16 -14.16
CA GLU A 567 11.76 7.89 -14.02
C GLU A 567 12.24 7.71 -12.58
N ALA A 568 12.35 6.45 -12.13
CA ALA A 568 13.11 6.09 -10.94
C ALA A 568 14.25 5.14 -11.27
N VAL A 569 15.34 5.25 -10.52
CA VAL A 569 16.49 4.35 -10.60
C VAL A 569 16.76 3.76 -9.22
N LEU A 570 16.88 2.43 -9.15
CA LEU A 570 17.39 1.71 -8.00
C LEU A 570 18.79 1.19 -8.32
N ILE A 571 19.75 1.47 -7.43
CA ILE A 571 21.13 0.98 -7.50
C ILE A 571 21.38 0.13 -6.25
N THR A 572 21.65 -1.16 -6.41
CA THR A 572 21.96 -2.10 -5.30
C THR A 572 23.44 -2.49 -5.31
N PHE A 573 24.10 -2.52 -4.14
CA PHE A 573 25.56 -2.73 -3.98
C PHE A 573 25.94 -4.05 -3.30
#